data_AF-X1DNA2-F1
#
_entry.id   AF-X1DNA2-F1
#
_cell.length_a   1.000
_cell.length_b   1.000
_cell.length_c   1.000
_cell.angle_alpha   90.00
_cell.angle_beta   90.00
_cell.angle_gamma   90.00
#
_symmetry.space_group_name_H-M   'P 1'
#
loop_
_entity.id
_entity.type
_entity.pdbx_description
1 polymer ?
#
loop_
_entity_poly.entity_id
_entity_poly.type
_entity_poly.pdbx_seq_one_letter_code
_entity_poly.pdbx_strand_id
1 'polypeptide(L)'
;LEFTLVMAEIGFQKISSKYSFMYYDKKGNPLNRFEKIREARKYFESKIIPSLVKDNLIEAGQIPSTKILEQTSHDNFLEALYKNSGENCKIYYKDFLWWSGYDNVLGRNIWTFLDRDEYGNDLDYQGKVNSATDFFIEKIVPDLLDQEIISENQVPLQRDLNRPDYYLYVKAIRRRGIHFGHILENAGYLYEDEYIEDIF
;
A
#
# COMPACT_ATOMS: atom_id res chain seq x y z
N LEU A 1 -4.83 20.66 28.82
CA LEU A 1 -4.80 19.50 29.74
C LEU A 1 -5.93 18.49 29.47
N GLU A 2 -7.00 18.86 28.76
CA GLU A 2 -8.18 18.00 28.58
C GLU A 2 -8.04 16.91 27.50
N PHE A 3 -7.20 17.11 26.47
CA PHE A 3 -7.08 16.13 25.37
C PHE A 3 -6.43 14.80 25.79
N THR A 4 -5.54 14.85 26.79
CA THR A 4 -4.82 13.66 27.28
C THR A 4 -5.72 12.76 28.14
N LEU A 5 -6.79 13.31 28.73
CA LEU A 5 -7.68 12.57 29.63
C LEU A 5 -8.70 11.72 28.85
N VAL A 6 -9.23 12.22 27.73
CA VAL A 6 -10.24 11.49 26.93
C VAL A 6 -9.67 10.22 26.30
N MET A 7 -8.37 10.19 25.98
CA MET A 7 -7.73 9.02 25.36
C MET A 7 -7.47 7.87 26.33
N ALA A 8 -7.52 8.11 27.65
CA ALA A 8 -7.25 7.09 28.67
C ALA A 8 -8.47 6.18 28.95
N GLU A 9 -9.70 6.66 28.72
CA GLU A 9 -10.93 5.90 29.04
C GLU A 9 -11.30 4.83 27.99
N ILE A 10 -10.68 4.84 26.81
CA ILE A 10 -11.04 3.94 25.68
C ILE A 10 -10.00 2.83 25.44
N GLY A 11 -9.14 2.53 26.43
CA GLY A 11 -8.18 1.42 26.33
C GLY A 11 -7.07 1.60 25.29
N PHE A 12 -6.86 2.82 24.78
CA PHE A 12 -5.77 3.11 23.85
C PHE A 12 -4.44 3.10 24.60
N GLN A 13 -3.61 2.10 24.31
CA GLN A 13 -2.20 2.10 24.71
C GLN A 13 -1.57 3.42 24.24
N LYS A 14 -0.84 4.08 25.14
CA LYS A 14 -0.20 5.37 24.95
C LYS A 14 0.72 5.32 23.72
N ILE A 15 0.18 5.70 22.55
CA ILE A 15 0.93 5.82 21.31
C ILE A 15 2.10 6.77 21.59
N SER A 16 3.32 6.32 21.27
CA SER A 16 4.50 7.19 21.29
C SER A 16 4.17 8.50 20.55
N SER A 17 4.17 9.62 21.28
CA SER A 17 3.74 10.93 20.78
C SER A 17 4.49 11.37 19.51
N LYS A 18 5.67 10.79 19.28
CA LYS A 18 6.51 11.02 18.10
C LYS A 18 5.84 10.59 16.79
N TYR A 19 5.02 9.54 16.78
CA TYR A 19 4.44 8.97 15.57
C TYR A 19 2.92 9.12 15.47
N SER A 20 2.30 9.96 16.30
CA SER A 20 0.84 10.18 16.30
C SER A 20 0.30 10.59 14.93
N PHE A 21 1.10 11.32 14.15
CA PHE A 21 0.80 11.76 12.79
C PHE A 21 0.55 10.60 11.80
N MET A 22 1.01 9.39 12.13
CA MET A 22 0.76 8.19 11.33
C MET A 22 -0.61 7.57 11.59
N TYR A 23 -1.36 8.02 12.60
CA TYR A 23 -2.65 7.42 12.96
C TYR A 23 -3.80 8.40 12.92
N TYR A 24 -3.54 9.70 13.04
CA TYR A 24 -4.58 10.72 13.06
C TYR A 24 -4.26 11.86 12.11
N ASP A 25 -5.30 12.40 11.47
CA ASP A 25 -5.21 13.64 10.72
C ASP A 25 -5.01 14.85 11.67
N LYS A 26 -4.84 16.05 11.08
CA LYS A 26 -4.66 17.29 11.86
C LYS A 26 -5.88 17.68 12.70
N LYS A 27 -7.05 17.10 12.43
CA LYS A 27 -8.31 17.33 13.15
C LYS A 27 -8.53 16.26 14.24
N GLY A 28 -7.66 15.26 14.34
CA GLY A 28 -7.75 14.16 15.30
C GLY A 28 -8.58 12.98 14.83
N ASN A 29 -8.98 12.92 13.55
CA ASN A 29 -9.69 11.77 13.00
C ASN A 29 -8.71 10.64 12.67
N PRO A 30 -9.08 9.37 12.88
CA PRO A 30 -8.22 8.25 12.55
C PRO A 30 -8.00 8.15 11.03
N LEU A 31 -6.76 7.90 10.63
CA LEU A 31 -6.36 7.67 9.25
C LEU A 31 -6.70 6.23 8.82
N ASN A 32 -7.11 6.07 7.56
CA ASN A 32 -7.24 4.75 6.96
C ASN A 32 -5.85 4.18 6.59
N ARG A 33 -5.77 2.88 6.24
CA ARG A 33 -4.49 2.20 5.94
C ARG A 33 -3.61 2.94 4.93
N PHE A 34 -4.19 3.43 3.83
CA PHE A 34 -3.46 4.13 2.78
C PHE A 34 -2.89 5.46 3.26
N GLU A 35 -3.68 6.22 4.02
CA GLU A 35 -3.25 7.47 4.61
C GLU A 35 -2.13 7.27 5.63
N LYS A 36 -2.22 6.22 6.47
CA LYS A 36 -1.14 5.84 7.40
C LYS A 36 0.16 5.57 6.64
N ILE A 37 0.11 4.78 5.57
CA ILE A 37 1.29 4.47 4.74
C ILE A 37 1.84 5.73 4.09
N ARG A 38 0.98 6.60 3.55
CA ARG A 38 1.40 7.86 2.94
C ARG A 38 2.13 8.76 3.93
N GLU A 39 1.61 8.92 5.14
CA GLU A 39 2.26 9.73 6.17
C GLU A 39 3.55 9.07 6.69
N ALA A 40 3.54 7.74 6.85
CA ALA A 40 4.75 6.97 7.19
C ALA A 40 5.85 7.16 6.14
N ARG A 41 5.49 7.12 4.85
CA ARG A 41 6.42 7.29 3.73
C ARG A 41 7.06 8.67 3.76
N LYS A 42 6.25 9.72 3.90
CA LYS A 42 6.75 11.10 4.00
C LYS A 42 7.76 11.24 5.14
N TYR A 43 7.47 10.66 6.31
CA TYR A 43 8.41 10.69 7.44
C TYR A 43 9.67 9.88 7.16
N PHE A 44 9.52 8.70 6.57
CA PHE A 44 10.62 7.84 6.19
C PHE A 44 11.60 8.54 5.24
N GLU A 45 11.07 9.17 4.19
CA GLU A 45 11.84 9.93 3.18
C GLU A 45 12.49 11.19 3.75
N SER A 46 11.76 11.94 4.59
CA SER A 46 12.22 13.26 5.05
C SER A 46 13.05 13.22 6.33
N LYS A 47 12.95 12.16 7.14
CA LYS A 47 13.60 12.07 8.46
C LYS A 47 14.50 10.84 8.60
N ILE A 48 14.02 9.66 8.22
CA ILE A 48 14.75 8.41 8.46
C ILE A 48 15.90 8.27 7.46
N ILE A 49 15.60 8.26 6.16
CA ILE A 49 16.64 8.11 5.11
C ILE A 49 17.75 9.17 5.26
N PRO A 50 17.46 10.48 5.40
CA PRO A 50 18.52 11.49 5.51
C PRO A 50 19.37 11.33 6.77
N SER A 51 18.77 10.88 7.88
CA SER A 51 19.52 10.59 9.11
C SER A 51 20.48 9.43 8.91
N LEU A 52 20.02 8.33 8.31
CA LEU A 52 20.85 7.14 8.10
C LEU A 52 21.97 7.38 7.08
N VAL A 53 21.71 8.18 6.04
CA VAL A 53 22.74 8.62 5.08
C VAL A 53 23.78 9.50 5.78
N LYS A 54 23.34 10.46 6.60
CA LYS A 54 24.24 11.34 7.38
C LYS A 54 25.15 10.54 8.32
N ASP A 55 24.62 9.47 8.90
CA ASP A 55 25.35 8.61 9.84
C ASP A 55 26.20 7.54 9.11
N ASN A 56 26.26 7.56 7.77
CA ASN A 56 26.95 6.59 6.91
C ASN A 56 26.50 5.14 7.13
N LEU A 57 25.24 4.93 7.49
CA LEU A 57 24.65 3.59 7.69
C LEU A 57 24.05 3.02 6.41
N ILE A 58 23.70 3.88 5.45
CA ILE A 58 23.24 3.55 4.10
C ILE A 58 23.74 4.62 3.10
N GLU A 59 23.72 4.29 1.81
CA GLU A 59 23.98 5.26 0.73
C GLU A 59 22.71 6.01 0.31
N ALA A 60 22.87 7.14 -0.37
CA ALA A 60 21.73 7.88 -0.95
C ALA A 60 20.98 7.00 -1.96
N GLY A 61 19.65 6.91 -1.81
CA GLY A 61 18.80 6.06 -2.65
C GLY A 61 18.70 4.61 -2.17
N GLN A 62 19.46 4.19 -1.15
CA GLN A 62 19.27 2.89 -0.52
C GLN A 62 18.12 2.90 0.48
N ILE A 63 17.47 1.75 0.60
CA ILE A 63 16.40 1.53 1.57
C ILE A 63 16.98 0.72 2.73
N PRO A 64 16.89 1.21 3.98
CA PRO A 64 17.45 0.51 5.12
C PRO A 64 16.73 -0.81 5.37
N SER A 65 17.46 -1.82 5.81
CA SER A 65 16.87 -3.07 6.31
C SER A 65 16.23 -2.85 7.69
N THR A 66 15.34 -3.77 8.11
CA THR A 66 14.81 -3.74 9.49
C THR A 66 15.91 -3.76 10.53
N LYS A 67 16.99 -4.52 10.31
CA LYS A 67 18.14 -4.59 11.22
C LYS A 67 18.81 -3.23 11.41
N ILE A 68 18.97 -2.44 10.34
CA ILE A 68 19.52 -1.07 10.45
C ILE A 68 18.57 -0.19 11.27
N LEU A 69 17.27 -0.28 11.04
CA LEU A 69 16.28 0.49 11.80
C LEU A 69 16.26 0.10 13.28
N GLU A 70 16.28 -1.19 13.61
CA GLU A 70 16.31 -1.72 14.98
C GLU A 70 17.58 -1.34 15.75
N GLN A 71 18.70 -1.11 15.06
CA GLN A 71 19.97 -0.75 15.67
C GLN A 71 20.20 0.76 15.78
N THR A 72 19.20 1.58 15.42
CA THR A 72 19.30 3.04 15.41
C THR A 72 18.19 3.68 16.23
N SER A 73 18.20 5.01 16.32
CA SER A 73 17.14 5.81 16.98
C SER A 73 15.78 5.77 16.25
N HIS A 74 15.67 4.96 15.20
CA HIS A 74 14.48 4.75 14.38
C HIS A 74 13.82 3.38 14.63
N ASP A 75 14.27 2.61 15.62
CA ASP A 75 13.67 1.33 16.05
C ASP A 75 12.15 1.45 16.30
N ASN A 76 11.75 2.56 16.92
CA ASN A 76 10.35 2.88 17.23
C ASN A 76 9.50 3.14 15.97
N PHE A 77 10.09 3.34 14.79
CA PHE A 77 9.34 3.47 13.53
C PHE A 77 8.73 2.12 13.12
N LEU A 78 9.47 1.02 13.28
CA LEU A 78 8.96 -0.32 13.00
C LEU A 78 7.83 -0.68 13.98
N GLU A 79 7.99 -0.30 15.25
CA GLU A 79 6.93 -0.46 16.25
C GLU A 79 5.71 0.41 15.96
N ALA A 80 5.91 1.63 15.44
CA ALA A 80 4.82 2.49 15.00
C ALA A 80 4.03 1.84 13.85
N LEU A 81 4.71 1.38 12.80
CA LEU A 81 4.06 0.67 11.70
C LEU A 81 3.28 -0.57 12.16
N TYR A 82 3.85 -1.35 13.09
CA TYR A 82 3.33 -2.66 13.46
C TYR A 82 2.38 -2.68 14.67
N LYS A 83 2.79 -2.11 15.83
CA LYS A 83 2.06 -2.29 17.10
C LYS A 83 1.01 -1.22 17.36
N ASN A 84 1.32 0.03 17.05
CA ASN A 84 0.46 1.17 17.41
C ASN A 84 -0.62 1.46 16.37
N SER A 85 -0.67 0.68 15.30
CA SER A 85 -1.67 0.83 14.24
C SER A 85 -3.07 0.33 14.64
N GLY A 86 -3.20 -0.37 15.77
CA GLY A 86 -4.40 -1.11 16.17
C GLY A 86 -4.38 -2.56 15.65
N GLU A 87 -5.11 -3.47 16.28
CA GLU A 87 -5.12 -4.90 15.91
C GLU A 87 -5.41 -5.15 14.42
N ASN A 88 -6.16 -4.22 13.81
CA ASN A 88 -6.69 -4.31 12.44
C ASN A 88 -5.97 -3.42 11.42
N CYS A 89 -4.79 -2.90 11.73
CA CYS A 89 -4.09 -1.97 10.84
C CYS A 89 -2.57 -2.15 10.88
N LYS A 90 -2.10 -3.32 11.34
CA LYS A 90 -0.67 -3.61 11.39
C LYS A 90 -0.08 -3.53 9.98
N ILE A 91 0.86 -2.62 9.79
CA ILE A 91 1.61 -2.48 8.53
C ILE A 91 2.96 -3.14 8.76
N TYR A 92 3.20 -4.28 8.12
CA TYR A 92 4.53 -4.89 8.15
C TYR A 92 5.49 -4.02 7.34
N TYR A 93 6.77 -3.99 7.74
CA TYR A 93 7.76 -3.18 7.05
C TYR A 93 7.85 -3.50 5.55
N LYS A 94 7.72 -4.78 5.18
CA LYS A 94 7.67 -5.20 3.77
C LYS A 94 6.46 -4.60 3.03
N ASP A 95 5.29 -4.61 3.65
CA ASP A 95 4.09 -4.00 3.06
C ASP A 95 4.28 -2.49 2.91
N PHE A 96 4.83 -1.83 3.93
CA PHE A 96 5.18 -0.42 3.86
C PHE A 96 6.12 -0.12 2.69
N LEU A 97 7.19 -0.89 2.51
CA LEU A 97 8.13 -0.72 1.41
C LEU A 97 7.44 -0.86 0.05
N TRP A 98 6.61 -1.89 -0.10
CA TRP A 98 5.88 -2.12 -1.35
C TRP A 98 4.87 -1.01 -1.66
N TRP A 99 4.00 -0.66 -0.70
CA TRP A 99 3.01 0.40 -0.89
C TRP A 99 3.65 1.78 -1.08
N SER A 100 4.88 1.95 -0.60
CA SER A 100 5.68 3.17 -0.79
C SER A 100 6.49 3.17 -2.10
N GLY A 101 6.44 2.10 -2.89
CA GLY A 101 7.17 1.99 -4.16
C GLY A 101 8.68 1.76 -4.01
N TYR A 102 9.11 1.23 -2.86
CA TYR A 102 10.52 0.93 -2.58
C TYR A 102 10.93 -0.50 -2.92
N ASP A 103 9.97 -1.42 -2.95
CA ASP A 103 10.26 -2.85 -3.17
C ASP A 103 9.71 -3.29 -4.53
N ASN A 104 10.58 -3.29 -5.55
CA ASN A 104 10.29 -3.85 -6.87
C ASN A 104 10.67 -5.35 -6.97
N VAL A 105 11.11 -6.01 -5.88
CA VAL A 105 11.84 -7.30 -5.98
C VAL A 105 11.44 -8.31 -4.88
N LEU A 106 10.67 -9.35 -5.27
CA LEU A 106 10.49 -10.70 -4.67
C LEU A 106 9.21 -11.00 -3.82
N GLY A 107 8.18 -11.47 -4.52
CA GLY A 107 7.76 -12.89 -4.53
C GLY A 107 7.52 -13.61 -3.20
N ARG A 108 6.32 -13.45 -2.61
CA ARG A 108 5.45 -14.53 -2.06
C ARG A 108 4.19 -14.01 -1.35
N ASN A 109 4.15 -12.74 -0.93
CA ASN A 109 2.99 -12.17 -0.23
C ASN A 109 2.52 -10.79 -0.75
N ILE A 110 3.00 -10.33 -1.91
CA ILE A 110 2.66 -9.00 -2.44
C ILE A 110 1.19 -8.85 -2.89
N TRP A 111 0.46 -9.97 -2.94
CA TRP A 111 -0.93 -10.02 -3.43
C TRP A 111 -1.92 -10.40 -2.33
N THR A 112 -1.52 -10.34 -1.05
CA THR A 112 -2.42 -10.67 0.08
C THR A 112 -3.61 -9.73 0.19
N PHE A 113 -3.50 -8.50 -0.32
CA PHE A 113 -4.63 -7.58 -0.43
C PHE A 113 -5.72 -8.08 -1.39
N LEU A 114 -5.40 -9.04 -2.27
CA LEU A 114 -6.38 -9.73 -3.11
C LEU A 114 -7.02 -10.94 -2.40
N ASP A 115 -6.60 -11.27 -1.19
CA ASP A 115 -7.13 -12.40 -0.42
C ASP A 115 -7.79 -11.95 0.87
N ARG A 116 -7.35 -10.82 1.45
CA ARG A 116 -7.78 -10.37 2.77
C ARG A 116 -8.09 -8.87 2.79
N ASP A 117 -9.11 -8.52 3.56
CA ASP A 117 -9.45 -7.12 3.84
C ASP A 117 -8.39 -6.46 4.74
N GLU A 118 -8.58 -5.18 5.04
CA GLU A 118 -7.68 -4.44 5.92
C GLU A 118 -7.61 -5.01 7.35
N TYR A 119 -8.65 -5.73 7.78
CA TYR A 119 -8.78 -6.41 9.06
C TYR A 119 -8.15 -7.80 9.08
N GLY A 120 -7.69 -8.30 7.92
CA GLY A 120 -7.10 -9.63 7.78
C GLY A 120 -8.10 -10.78 7.61
N ASN A 121 -9.40 -10.46 7.46
CA ASN A 121 -10.43 -11.44 7.13
C ASN A 121 -10.33 -11.81 5.65
N ASP A 122 -10.66 -13.06 5.32
CA ASP A 122 -10.66 -13.49 3.92
C ASP A 122 -11.76 -12.75 3.14
N LEU A 123 -11.40 -12.23 1.96
CA LEU A 123 -12.31 -11.58 1.04
C LEU A 123 -13.17 -12.62 0.32
N ASP A 124 -14.46 -12.33 0.20
CA ASP A 124 -15.31 -12.98 -0.78
C ASP A 124 -14.95 -12.52 -2.21
N TYR A 125 -15.57 -13.13 -3.22
CA TYR A 125 -15.23 -12.81 -4.61
C TYR A 125 -15.35 -11.32 -4.92
N GLN A 126 -16.43 -10.66 -4.46
CA GLN A 126 -16.65 -9.24 -4.72
C GLN A 126 -15.60 -8.38 -4.03
N GLY A 127 -15.23 -8.71 -2.79
CA GLY A 127 -14.15 -8.06 -2.07
C GLY A 127 -12.83 -8.16 -2.84
N LYS A 128 -12.52 -9.32 -3.42
CA LYS A 128 -11.32 -9.50 -4.25
C LYS A 128 -11.37 -8.66 -5.53
N VAL A 129 -12.53 -8.60 -6.20
CA VAL A 129 -12.74 -7.73 -7.38
C VAL A 129 -12.52 -6.28 -7.00
N ASN A 130 -13.12 -5.81 -5.90
CA ASN A 130 -12.97 -4.44 -5.40
C ASN A 130 -11.50 -4.12 -5.11
N SER A 131 -10.82 -4.96 -4.32
CA SER A 131 -9.40 -4.73 -4.02
C SER A 131 -8.50 -4.76 -5.25
N ALA A 132 -8.80 -5.63 -6.23
CA ALA A 132 -8.09 -5.63 -7.51
C ALA A 132 -8.35 -4.36 -8.31
N THR A 133 -9.59 -3.86 -8.28
CA THR A 133 -10.05 -2.62 -8.94
C THR A 133 -9.37 -1.40 -8.36
N ASP A 134 -9.35 -1.27 -7.04
CA ASP A 134 -8.70 -0.16 -6.35
C ASP A 134 -7.21 -0.10 -6.73
N PHE A 135 -6.52 -1.25 -6.69
CA PHE A 135 -5.12 -1.31 -7.09
C PHE A 135 -4.91 -0.93 -8.57
N PHE A 136 -5.81 -1.39 -9.45
CA PHE A 136 -5.75 -1.06 -10.86
C PHE A 136 -5.89 0.45 -11.11
N ILE A 137 -6.89 1.08 -10.51
CA ILE A 137 -7.18 2.52 -10.67
C ILE A 137 -6.13 3.38 -9.99
N GLU A 138 -5.62 2.98 -8.82
CA GLU A 138 -4.71 3.83 -8.04
C GLU A 138 -3.25 3.68 -8.41
N LYS A 139 -2.86 2.54 -9.01
CA LYS A 139 -1.44 2.21 -9.27
C LYS A 139 -1.16 2.00 -10.75
N ILE A 140 -1.99 1.22 -11.43
CA ILE A 140 -1.69 0.81 -12.81
C ILE A 140 -2.11 1.89 -13.79
N VAL A 141 -3.35 2.37 -13.71
CA VAL A 141 -3.87 3.40 -14.64
C VAL A 141 -3.04 4.70 -14.62
N PRO A 142 -2.70 5.28 -13.45
CA PRO A 142 -1.91 6.51 -13.40
C PRO A 142 -0.51 6.32 -13.98
N ASP A 143 0.12 5.18 -13.70
CA ASP A 143 1.46 4.87 -14.21
C ASP A 143 1.44 4.64 -15.74
N LEU A 144 0.39 4.01 -16.28
CA LEU A 144 0.19 3.88 -17.72
C LEU A 144 -0.05 5.23 -18.42
N LEU A 145 -0.77 6.15 -17.76
CA LEU A 145 -0.99 7.52 -18.26
C LEU A 145 0.31 8.33 -18.24
N ASP A 146 1.07 8.27 -17.13
CA ASP A 146 2.34 8.97 -16.96
C ASP A 146 3.40 8.51 -17.97
N GLN A 147 3.35 7.24 -18.37
CA GLN A 147 4.21 6.67 -19.41
C GLN A 147 3.69 6.87 -20.84
N GLU A 148 2.58 7.60 -21.02
CA GLU A 148 1.92 7.84 -22.31
C GLU A 148 1.57 6.54 -23.07
N ILE A 149 1.32 5.45 -22.33
CA ILE A 149 0.94 4.14 -22.91
C ILE A 149 -0.54 4.14 -23.30
N ILE A 150 -1.36 4.77 -22.48
CA ILE A 150 -2.78 4.97 -22.69
C ILE A 150 -3.09 6.47 -22.63
N SER A 151 -4.19 6.89 -23.25
CA SER A 151 -4.75 8.23 -23.09
C SER A 151 -5.81 8.29 -21.97
N GLU A 152 -6.17 9.49 -21.53
CA GLU A 152 -7.31 9.66 -20.61
C GLU A 152 -8.57 8.98 -21.16
N ASN A 153 -9.24 8.22 -20.29
CA ASN A 153 -10.45 7.42 -20.61
C ASN A 153 -10.22 6.23 -21.57
N GLN A 154 -8.99 5.93 -21.97
CA GLN A 154 -8.69 4.71 -22.71
C GLN A 154 -8.62 3.51 -21.75
N VAL A 155 -9.30 2.43 -22.09
CA VAL A 155 -9.20 1.15 -21.37
C VAL A 155 -7.82 0.52 -21.63
N PRO A 156 -7.04 0.19 -20.59
CA PRO A 156 -5.81 -0.58 -20.76
C PRO A 156 -6.08 -1.94 -21.42
N LEU A 157 -5.36 -2.23 -22.50
CA LEU A 157 -5.44 -3.50 -23.21
C LEU A 157 -4.49 -4.54 -22.60
N GLN A 158 -4.66 -5.81 -22.95
CA GLN A 158 -3.78 -6.88 -22.46
C GLN A 158 -2.29 -6.58 -22.72
N ARG A 159 -1.97 -6.04 -23.90
CA ARG A 159 -0.59 -5.68 -24.27
C ARG A 159 0.01 -4.61 -23.36
N ASP A 160 -0.82 -3.72 -22.82
CA ASP A 160 -0.39 -2.65 -21.92
C ASP A 160 -0.08 -3.24 -20.52
N LEU A 161 -0.80 -4.30 -20.14
CA LEU A 161 -0.67 -5.01 -18.86
C LEU A 161 0.33 -6.19 -18.89
N ASN A 162 0.70 -6.67 -20.08
CA ASN A 162 1.73 -7.70 -20.29
C ASN A 162 3.16 -7.15 -20.15
N ARG A 163 3.31 -5.88 -19.76
CA ARG A 163 4.60 -5.28 -19.40
C ARG A 163 5.16 -5.92 -18.12
N PRO A 164 6.50 -5.95 -17.95
CA PRO A 164 7.15 -6.58 -16.79
C PRO A 164 6.57 -6.12 -15.44
N ASP A 165 6.19 -4.84 -15.35
CA ASP A 165 5.76 -4.20 -14.11
C ASP A 165 4.32 -4.57 -13.70
N TYR A 166 3.45 -4.92 -14.66
CA TYR A 166 2.04 -5.26 -14.39
C TYR A 166 1.71 -6.74 -14.61
N TYR A 167 2.59 -7.49 -15.30
CA TYR A 167 2.40 -8.92 -15.55
C TYR A 167 2.16 -9.71 -14.26
N LEU A 168 2.82 -9.34 -13.17
CA LEU A 168 2.63 -9.99 -11.87
C LEU A 168 1.24 -9.75 -11.27
N TYR A 169 0.66 -8.57 -11.50
CA TYR A 169 -0.72 -8.26 -11.11
C TYR A 169 -1.71 -9.12 -11.89
N VAL A 170 -1.58 -9.17 -13.22
CA VAL A 170 -2.43 -10.01 -14.09
C VAL A 170 -2.36 -11.48 -13.67
N LYS A 171 -1.14 -11.97 -13.39
CA LYS A 171 -0.93 -13.34 -12.90
C LYS A 171 -1.58 -13.57 -11.53
N ALA A 172 -1.59 -12.56 -10.66
CA ALA A 172 -2.15 -12.66 -9.33
C ALA A 172 -3.67 -12.71 -9.31
N ILE A 173 -4.33 -11.88 -10.12
CA ILE A 173 -5.79 -11.89 -10.27
C ILE A 173 -6.25 -13.21 -10.90
N ARG A 174 -5.54 -13.71 -11.93
CA ARG A 174 -5.85 -14.98 -12.61
C ARG A 174 -5.76 -16.17 -11.65
N ARG A 175 -4.72 -16.22 -10.81
CA ARG A 175 -4.55 -17.29 -9.80
C ARG A 175 -5.67 -17.35 -8.77
N ARG A 176 -6.44 -16.26 -8.62
CA ARG A 176 -7.57 -16.14 -7.69
C ARG A 176 -8.93 -16.27 -8.38
N GLY A 177 -8.93 -16.55 -9.68
CA GLY A 177 -10.16 -16.65 -10.49
C GLY A 177 -10.86 -15.31 -10.67
N ILE A 178 -10.16 -14.18 -10.49
CA ILE A 178 -10.73 -12.85 -10.70
C ILE A 178 -10.65 -12.54 -12.19
N HIS A 179 -11.81 -12.35 -12.82
CA HIS A 179 -11.91 -11.93 -14.21
C HIS A 179 -11.62 -10.42 -14.33
N PHE A 180 -10.75 -10.06 -15.27
CA PHE A 180 -10.36 -8.68 -15.55
C PHE A 180 -11.54 -7.86 -16.08
N GLY A 181 -12.47 -8.48 -16.82
CA GLY A 181 -13.73 -7.82 -17.19
C GLY A 181 -14.47 -7.25 -15.98
N HIS A 182 -14.60 -8.01 -14.89
CA HIS A 182 -15.22 -7.48 -13.66
C HIS A 182 -14.42 -6.36 -13.01
N ILE A 183 -13.09 -6.34 -13.17
CA ILE A 183 -12.25 -5.24 -12.69
C ILE A 183 -12.52 -3.98 -13.52
N LEU A 184 -12.62 -4.12 -14.83
CA LEU A 184 -12.93 -3.02 -15.75
C LEU A 184 -14.35 -2.48 -15.52
N GLU A 185 -15.35 -3.35 -15.40
CA GLU A 185 -16.74 -2.99 -15.06
C GLU A 185 -16.81 -2.24 -13.74
N ASN A 186 -16.15 -2.79 -12.71
CA ASN A 186 -16.15 -2.19 -11.37
C ASN A 186 -15.36 -0.87 -11.33
N ALA A 187 -14.40 -0.69 -12.24
CA ALA A 187 -13.71 0.59 -12.47
C ALA A 187 -14.53 1.59 -13.30
N GLY A 188 -15.71 1.22 -13.79
CA GLY A 188 -16.57 2.07 -14.60
C GLY A 188 -16.16 2.16 -16.07
N TYR A 189 -15.29 1.27 -16.55
CA TYR A 189 -14.97 1.18 -17.97
C TYR A 189 -16.07 0.44 -18.72
N LEU A 190 -16.52 1.04 -19.84
CA LEU A 190 -17.31 0.35 -20.84
C LEU A 190 -16.36 -0.37 -21.79
N TYR A 191 -16.52 -1.67 -21.97
CA TYR A 191 -15.79 -2.45 -22.97
C TYR A 191 -16.77 -3.33 -23.74
N GLU A 192 -16.44 -3.65 -24.99
CA GLU A 192 -17.17 -4.65 -25.78
C GLU A 192 -16.64 -6.04 -25.41
N ASP A 193 -17.52 -7.05 -25.32
CA ASP A 193 -17.16 -8.41 -24.84
C ASP A 193 -15.99 -9.06 -25.61
N GLU A 194 -15.78 -8.66 -26.87
CA GLU A 194 -14.64 -9.09 -27.70
C GLU A 194 -13.27 -8.74 -27.08
N TYR A 195 -13.20 -7.80 -26.15
CA TYR A 195 -11.97 -7.43 -25.45
C TYR A 195 -11.62 -8.35 -24.27
N ILE A 196 -12.57 -9.13 -23.72
CA ILE A 196 -12.30 -10.01 -22.58
C ILE A 196 -11.61 -11.31 -23.01
N GLU A 197 -12.01 -11.89 -24.14
CA GLU A 197 -11.52 -13.20 -24.58
C GLU A 197 -10.01 -13.20 -24.83
N ASP A 198 -9.46 -12.07 -25.27
CA ASP A 198 -8.02 -11.91 -25.48
C ASP A 198 -7.24 -11.60 -24.19
N ILE A 199 -7.89 -11.27 -23.07
CA ILE A 199 -7.21 -10.91 -21.82
C ILE A 199 -6.89 -12.15 -20.94
N PHE A 200 -7.42 -13.36 -21.25
CA PHE A 200 -7.23 -14.57 -20.40
C PHE A 200 -6.86 -15.90 -21.06
#